data_AF-A0ABD2NR48-F1
#
_entry.id   AF-A0ABD2NR48-F1
#
_cell.length_a   1.000
_cell.length_b   1.000
_cell.length_c   1.000
_cell.angle_alpha   90.00
_cell.angle_beta   90.00
_cell.angle_gamma   90.00
#
_symmetry.space_group_name_H-M   'P 1'
#
loop_
_entity.id
_entity.type
_entity.pdbx_description
1 polymer ?
#
loop_
_entity_poly.entity_id
_entity_poly.type
_entity_poly.pdbx_seq_one_letter_code
_entity_poly.pdbx_strand_id
1 'polypeptide(L)'
;MYFSGINPYNKYLKTFEVNGKEYKYYDLSALGPKYDQLPFSIKILLESAVRNCDNFQIKENDVENILNWKENQKVDGGIEIPFKPARVILQDFTGVPAVVDFAAMRDAVKDLGGNPEKINPICPADLVIDHSIQVDFARTPDALQKNQDLEFERNHERFTFLKWGAKAFNNMLIVPPGSGIVHQVNLEYLARVVFTGKDSVMYPDTVVGTDSHTTMINGLGVLGWGVGGIEAEAVMLGQSISMLLPEVIGYKLYGSLDQYVTSTDLVLTITKHLRQLGVVGKFVEFYGPGVAALSIADRATIANMCPEYGATVGFFPVDEISIEYLRQTNRDEQQVKRIEAYLKATKQLRNYSSGDNDPVFTQEVSLDLATVVSSVSGPKRPNDRVSVSSMKADFAACLTNKV
;
A
#
# COMPACT_ATOMS: atom_id res chain seq x y z
N MET A 1 23.69 21.73 1.59
CA MET A 1 22.86 22.65 2.39
C MET A 1 21.45 22.51 1.86
N TYR A 2 20.59 21.75 2.53
CA TYR A 2 19.17 21.74 2.18
C TYR A 2 18.57 23.02 2.77
N PHE A 3 18.15 23.95 1.92
CA PHE A 3 17.29 25.05 2.34
C PHE A 3 15.96 24.44 2.76
N SER A 4 15.80 24.06 4.03
CA SER A 4 14.48 23.75 4.56
C SER A 4 13.78 25.09 4.80
N GLY A 5 13.00 25.55 3.82
CA GLY A 5 12.05 26.62 4.06
C GLY A 5 11.16 26.28 5.27
N ILE A 6 10.68 27.28 5.99
CA ILE A 6 9.66 27.08 7.02
C ILE A 6 8.43 26.51 6.31
N ASN A 7 7.94 25.35 6.74
CA ASN A 7 6.75 24.74 6.15
C ASN A 7 5.55 25.72 6.33
N PRO A 8 4.95 26.23 5.22
CA PRO A 8 3.91 27.27 5.26
C PRO A 8 2.59 26.77 5.89
N TYR A 9 2.43 25.45 6.02
CA TYR A 9 1.28 24.81 6.63
C TYR A 9 1.42 24.55 8.13
N ASN A 10 2.51 25.00 8.76
CA ASN A 10 2.67 24.91 10.23
C ASN A 10 1.54 25.61 11.01
N LYS A 11 0.79 26.52 10.38
CA LYS A 11 -0.45 27.10 10.93
C LYS A 11 -1.57 26.08 11.19
N TYR A 12 -1.52 24.91 10.54
CA TYR A 12 -2.47 23.80 10.75
C TYR A 12 -1.93 22.74 11.73
N LEU A 13 -0.72 22.92 12.26
CA LEU A 13 -0.15 21.99 13.23
C LEU A 13 -0.88 22.15 14.56
N LYS A 14 -1.56 21.11 15.01
CA LYS A 14 -2.23 21.05 16.31
C LYS A 14 -1.60 19.99 17.21
N THR A 15 -1.79 20.16 18.51
CA THR A 15 -1.43 19.18 19.52
C THR A 15 -2.67 18.49 20.07
N PHE A 16 -2.51 17.24 20.48
CA PHE A 16 -3.49 16.49 21.26
C PHE A 16 -2.77 15.53 22.18
N GLU A 17 -3.42 15.17 23.28
CA GLU A 17 -2.86 14.26 24.28
C GLU A 17 -3.55 12.90 24.19
N VAL A 18 -2.75 11.83 24.21
CA VAL A 18 -3.24 10.44 24.32
C VAL A 18 -2.36 9.71 25.33
N ASN A 19 -2.99 9.09 26.34
CA ASN A 19 -2.32 8.35 27.40
C ASN A 19 -1.22 9.16 28.12
N GLY A 20 -1.45 10.45 28.39
CA GLY A 20 -0.47 11.30 29.08
C GLY A 20 0.74 11.72 28.23
N LYS A 21 0.72 11.46 26.92
CA LYS A 21 1.76 11.90 25.99
C LYS A 21 1.17 12.84 24.94
N GLU A 22 1.87 13.96 24.73
CA GLU A 22 1.53 14.94 23.69
C GLU A 22 2.01 14.46 22.32
N TYR A 23 1.12 14.57 21.34
CA TYR A 23 1.37 14.31 19.93
C TYR A 23 0.96 15.53 19.10
N LYS A 24 1.58 15.67 17.93
CA LYS A 24 1.28 16.73 16.96
C LYS A 24 0.70 16.12 15.68
N TYR A 25 -0.12 16.87 14.96
CA TYR A 25 -0.61 16.47 13.64
C TYR A 25 -1.04 17.69 12.84
N TYR A 26 -1.06 17.58 11.51
CA TYR A 26 -1.64 18.60 10.65
C TYR A 26 -3.16 18.41 10.59
N ASP A 27 -3.91 19.34 11.18
CA ASP A 27 -5.37 19.32 11.17
C ASP A 27 -5.92 19.88 9.84
N LEU A 28 -5.96 19.01 8.84
CA LEU A 28 -6.47 19.34 7.51
C LEU A 28 -8.00 19.45 7.46
N SER A 29 -8.70 18.99 8.50
CA SER A 29 -10.16 19.16 8.56
C SER A 29 -10.57 20.63 8.65
N ALA A 30 -9.66 21.50 9.11
CA ALA A 30 -9.81 22.94 9.09
C ALA A 30 -9.89 23.55 7.67
N LEU A 31 -9.55 22.80 6.62
CA LEU A 31 -9.72 23.21 5.22
C LEU A 31 -11.18 23.11 4.74
N GLY A 32 -12.08 22.59 5.58
CA GLY A 32 -13.52 22.65 5.37
C GLY A 32 -14.03 21.72 4.26
N PRO A 33 -15.11 22.10 3.54
CA PRO A 33 -15.82 21.21 2.61
C PRO A 33 -14.96 20.61 1.51
N LYS A 34 -13.91 21.31 1.07
CA LYS A 34 -12.98 20.81 0.06
C LYS A 34 -12.26 19.56 0.54
N TYR A 35 -11.86 19.51 1.82
CA TYR A 35 -11.25 18.32 2.43
C TYR A 35 -12.27 17.22 2.69
N ASP A 36 -13.43 17.58 3.25
CA ASP A 36 -14.43 16.60 3.67
C ASP A 36 -14.93 15.72 2.51
N GLN A 37 -15.05 16.29 1.29
CA GLN A 37 -15.49 15.60 0.08
C GLN A 37 -14.43 14.73 -0.61
N LEU A 38 -13.15 14.86 -0.24
CA LEU A 38 -12.08 14.09 -0.88
C LEU A 38 -12.23 12.59 -0.60
N PRO A 39 -11.94 11.72 -1.59
CA PRO A 39 -11.65 10.32 -1.31
C PRO A 39 -10.55 10.19 -0.26
N PHE A 40 -10.64 9.19 0.61
CA PHE A 40 -9.70 9.03 1.72
C PHE A 40 -8.27 8.78 1.22
N SER A 41 -8.12 8.08 0.10
CA SER A 41 -6.85 7.92 -0.61
C SER A 41 -6.22 9.27 -0.99
N ILE A 42 -7.02 10.25 -1.43
CA ILE A 42 -6.56 11.61 -1.76
C ILE A 42 -6.27 12.43 -0.50
N LYS A 43 -7.01 12.23 0.60
CA LYS A 43 -6.70 12.85 1.91
C LYS A 43 -5.29 12.46 2.39
N ILE A 44 -4.85 11.24 2.13
CA ILE A 44 -3.51 10.77 2.48
C ILE A 44 -2.44 11.43 1.60
N LEU A 45 -2.67 11.57 0.28
CA LEU A 45 -1.76 12.32 -0.60
C LEU A 45 -1.63 13.78 -0.16
N LEU A 46 -2.75 14.40 0.22
CA LEU A 46 -2.78 15.78 0.71
C LEU A 46 -1.99 15.94 2.02
N GLU A 47 -2.14 15.01 2.98
CA GLU A 47 -1.36 15.00 4.22
C GLU A 47 0.14 14.93 3.93
N SER A 48 0.55 14.02 3.06
CA SER A 48 1.95 13.88 2.66
C SER A 48 2.49 15.19 2.07
N ALA A 49 1.75 15.82 1.15
CA ALA A 49 2.17 17.07 0.54
C ALA A 49 2.26 18.22 1.55
N VAL A 50 1.25 18.38 2.43
CA VAL A 50 1.23 19.40 3.47
C VAL A 50 2.41 19.26 4.43
N ARG A 51 2.62 18.05 4.97
CA ARG A 51 3.69 17.81 5.96
C ARG A 51 5.08 18.00 5.38
N ASN A 52 5.27 17.68 4.10
CA ASN A 52 6.57 17.75 3.44
C ASN A 52 6.76 19.01 2.57
N CYS A 53 5.85 19.99 2.64
CA CYS A 53 5.98 21.23 1.87
C CYS A 53 7.21 22.03 2.34
N ASP A 54 8.22 22.09 1.46
CA ASP A 54 9.50 22.75 1.69
C ASP A 54 9.75 23.90 0.69
N ASN A 55 8.78 24.16 -0.21
CA ASN A 55 8.87 25.11 -1.31
C ASN A 55 10.07 24.86 -2.25
N PHE A 56 10.56 23.62 -2.29
CA PHE A 56 11.62 23.18 -3.20
C PHE A 56 11.21 21.91 -3.95
N GLN A 57 11.13 20.76 -3.26
CA GLN A 57 10.63 19.51 -3.83
C GLN A 57 9.10 19.47 -3.83
N ILE A 58 8.47 20.04 -2.80
CA ILE A 58 7.01 20.11 -2.68
C ILE A 58 6.61 21.55 -2.41
N LYS A 59 5.88 22.14 -3.37
CA LYS A 59 5.48 23.54 -3.37
C LYS A 59 4.05 23.70 -2.83
N GLU A 60 3.71 24.89 -2.37
CA GLU A 60 2.34 25.24 -1.99
C GLU A 60 1.33 24.98 -3.13
N ASN A 61 1.75 25.21 -4.38
CA ASN A 61 0.91 24.91 -5.54
C ASN A 61 0.57 23.41 -5.66
N ASP A 62 1.47 22.52 -5.25
CA ASP A 62 1.22 21.08 -5.31
C ASP A 62 0.16 20.66 -4.28
N VAL A 63 0.18 21.27 -3.09
CA VAL A 63 -0.85 21.08 -2.07
C VAL A 63 -2.20 21.59 -2.56
N GLU A 64 -2.25 22.78 -3.16
CA GLU A 64 -3.47 23.33 -3.76
C GLU A 64 -3.97 22.46 -4.91
N ASN A 65 -3.07 21.89 -5.72
CA ASN A 65 -3.44 20.99 -6.79
C ASN A 65 -4.18 19.74 -6.27
N ILE A 66 -3.68 19.15 -5.18
CA ILE A 66 -4.31 17.98 -4.54
C ILE A 66 -5.62 18.39 -3.84
N LEU A 67 -5.65 19.52 -3.13
CA LEU A 67 -6.86 19.99 -2.46
C LEU A 67 -8.01 20.28 -3.45
N ASN A 68 -7.68 20.74 -4.66
CA ASN A 68 -8.64 20.97 -5.74
C ASN A 68 -8.88 19.74 -6.64
N TRP A 69 -8.63 18.53 -6.11
CA TRP A 69 -8.73 17.26 -6.85
C TRP A 69 -10.00 17.09 -7.69
N LYS A 70 -11.16 17.50 -7.17
CA LYS A 70 -12.46 17.34 -7.86
C LYS A 70 -12.46 17.91 -9.28
N GLU A 71 -11.84 19.07 -9.47
CA GLU A 71 -11.71 19.73 -10.76
C GLU A 71 -10.42 19.29 -11.48
N ASN A 72 -9.32 19.21 -10.73
CA ASN A 72 -7.99 18.95 -11.28
C ASN A 72 -7.80 17.55 -11.86
N GLN A 73 -8.54 16.55 -11.37
CA GLN A 73 -8.51 15.19 -11.94
C GLN A 73 -9.02 15.11 -13.39
N LYS A 74 -9.74 16.14 -13.87
CA LYS A 74 -10.38 16.18 -15.19
C LYS A 74 -9.56 16.97 -16.22
N VAL A 75 -8.43 17.55 -15.80
CA VAL A 75 -7.59 18.38 -16.66
C VAL A 75 -6.97 17.50 -17.75
N ASP A 76 -7.14 17.92 -19.00
CA ASP A 76 -6.61 17.20 -20.15
C ASP A 76 -5.08 17.20 -20.11
N GLY A 77 -4.47 16.03 -20.29
CA GLY A 77 -3.04 15.80 -20.04
C GLY A 77 -2.63 15.58 -18.58
N GLY A 78 -3.56 15.76 -17.62
CA GLY A 78 -3.36 15.50 -16.20
C GLY A 78 -2.54 16.58 -15.46
N ILE A 79 -2.62 16.57 -14.13
CA ILE A 79 -1.78 17.40 -13.26
C ILE A 79 -0.78 16.50 -12.55
N GLU A 80 0.52 16.77 -12.72
CA GLU A 80 1.56 16.11 -11.95
C GLU A 80 1.59 16.61 -10.51
N ILE A 81 1.75 15.68 -9.56
CA ILE A 81 1.89 15.95 -8.14
C ILE A 81 3.09 15.16 -7.57
N PRO A 82 3.82 15.73 -6.60
CA PRO A 82 4.83 15.01 -5.85
C PRO A 82 4.21 14.19 -4.72
N PHE A 83 4.74 12.99 -4.47
CA PHE A 83 4.37 12.15 -3.35
C PHE A 83 5.60 11.62 -2.60
N LYS A 84 5.63 11.78 -1.27
CA LYS A 84 6.69 11.26 -0.40
C LYS A 84 6.12 10.17 0.50
N PRO A 85 6.28 8.88 0.14
CA PRO A 85 5.79 7.80 0.98
C PRO A 85 6.53 7.76 2.32
N ALA A 86 5.89 7.22 3.35
CA ALA A 86 6.43 7.13 4.70
C ALA A 86 7.57 6.11 4.83
N ARG A 87 7.54 5.05 4.01
CA ARG A 87 8.52 3.96 4.00
C ARG A 87 8.59 3.26 2.64
N VAL A 88 9.58 2.39 2.49
CA VAL A 88 9.77 1.50 1.34
C VAL A 88 9.77 0.05 1.81
N ILE A 89 9.24 -0.86 0.99
CA ILE A 89 9.33 -2.30 1.21
C ILE A 89 9.99 -3.00 0.01
N LEU A 90 10.87 -3.96 0.28
CA LEU A 90 11.58 -4.71 -0.75
C LEU A 90 11.41 -6.21 -0.54
N GLN A 91 11.54 -6.97 -1.62
CA GLN A 91 11.72 -8.43 -1.59
C GLN A 91 13.11 -8.79 -2.15
N ASP A 92 13.64 -9.97 -1.88
CA ASP A 92 15.07 -10.27 -2.09
C ASP A 92 15.55 -10.25 -3.55
N PHE A 93 14.71 -10.51 -4.55
CA PHE A 93 15.10 -10.43 -5.97
C PHE A 93 15.35 -8.99 -6.43
N THR A 94 14.61 -8.03 -5.88
CA THR A 94 14.79 -6.60 -6.20
C THR A 94 15.57 -5.85 -5.12
N GLY A 95 15.65 -6.41 -3.91
CA GLY A 95 16.42 -5.87 -2.80
C GLY A 95 17.92 -6.12 -2.94
N VAL A 96 18.34 -7.24 -3.51
CA VAL A 96 19.76 -7.47 -3.85
C VAL A 96 20.29 -6.39 -4.79
N PRO A 97 19.71 -6.13 -5.98
CA PRO A 97 20.21 -5.08 -6.86
C PRO A 97 20.13 -3.70 -6.19
N ALA A 98 19.08 -3.38 -5.43
CA ALA A 98 19.02 -2.11 -4.71
C ALA A 98 20.21 -1.92 -3.74
N VAL A 99 20.55 -2.95 -2.94
CA VAL A 99 21.71 -2.88 -2.03
C VAL A 99 23.04 -2.78 -2.81
N VAL A 100 23.14 -3.42 -3.98
CA VAL A 100 24.29 -3.23 -4.89
C VAL A 100 24.38 -1.78 -5.36
N ASP A 101 23.27 -1.18 -5.78
CA ASP A 101 23.23 0.21 -6.26
C ASP A 101 23.59 1.19 -5.15
N PHE A 102 23.12 0.99 -3.91
CA PHE A 102 23.58 1.76 -2.75
C PHE A 102 25.08 1.62 -2.49
N ALA A 103 25.65 0.41 -2.62
CA ALA A 103 27.08 0.20 -2.45
C ALA A 103 27.89 0.91 -3.55
N ALA A 104 27.47 0.77 -4.81
CA ALA A 104 28.07 1.44 -5.96
C ALA A 104 28.00 2.97 -5.85
N MET A 105 26.87 3.50 -5.38
CA MET A 105 26.72 4.93 -5.12
C MET A 105 27.66 5.43 -4.01
N ARG A 106 27.93 4.62 -2.98
CA ARG A 106 28.94 4.96 -1.95
C ARG A 106 30.33 5.07 -2.56
N ASP A 107 30.72 4.10 -3.39
CA ASP A 107 32.01 4.13 -4.09
C ASP A 107 32.12 5.35 -5.00
N ALA A 108 31.09 5.62 -5.81
CA ALA A 108 31.06 6.79 -6.68
C ALA A 108 31.17 8.12 -5.91
N VAL A 109 30.44 8.28 -4.80
CA VAL A 109 30.52 9.49 -3.96
C VAL A 109 31.90 9.65 -3.34
N LYS A 110 32.53 8.54 -2.92
CA LYS A 110 33.88 8.55 -2.37
C LYS A 110 34.92 8.94 -3.41
N ASP A 111 34.83 8.40 -4.63
CA ASP A 111 35.73 8.72 -5.73
C ASP A 111 35.64 10.20 -6.16
N LEU A 112 34.45 10.80 -6.03
CA LEU A 112 34.22 12.23 -6.23
C LEU A 112 34.65 13.11 -5.03
N GLY A 113 35.25 12.54 -3.99
CA GLY A 113 35.70 13.26 -2.79
C GLY A 113 34.56 13.67 -1.83
N GLY A 114 33.37 13.09 -2.00
CA GLY A 114 32.22 13.29 -1.13
C GLY A 114 32.23 12.37 0.11
N ASN A 115 31.21 12.52 0.96
CA ASN A 115 31.01 11.64 2.11
C ASN A 115 30.08 10.47 1.72
N PRO A 116 30.58 9.22 1.62
CA PRO A 116 29.77 8.06 1.25
C PRO A 116 28.66 7.76 2.26
N GLU A 117 28.79 8.15 3.53
CA GLU A 117 27.75 7.95 4.55
C GLU A 117 26.47 8.75 4.27
N LYS A 118 26.51 9.72 3.34
CA LYS A 118 25.29 10.40 2.86
C LYS A 118 24.41 9.49 2.00
N ILE A 119 24.98 8.43 1.43
CA ILE A 119 24.24 7.40 0.70
C ILE A 119 23.69 6.41 1.73
N ASN A 120 22.48 6.71 2.18
CA ASN A 120 21.75 5.93 3.16
C ASN A 120 20.23 6.17 3.01
N PRO A 121 19.38 5.15 3.24
CA PRO A 121 17.93 5.34 3.31
C PRO A 121 17.52 6.39 4.35
N ILE A 122 16.72 7.37 3.94
CA ILE A 122 16.21 8.45 4.80
C ILE A 122 14.88 8.08 5.46
N CYS A 123 14.16 7.13 4.88
CA CYS A 123 12.93 6.54 5.41
C CYS A 123 13.19 5.06 5.77
N PRO A 124 12.33 4.44 6.59
CA PRO A 124 12.39 3.01 6.85
C PRO A 124 12.30 2.21 5.54
N ALA A 125 13.23 1.27 5.37
CA ALA A 125 13.27 0.31 4.28
C ALA A 125 13.22 -1.11 4.89
N ASP A 126 12.11 -1.80 4.68
CA ASP A 126 11.92 -3.17 5.17
C ASP A 126 12.13 -4.15 4.00
N LEU A 127 13.13 -5.03 4.06
CA LEU A 127 13.39 -6.06 3.05
C LEU A 127 13.00 -7.43 3.60
N VAL A 128 12.16 -8.17 2.88
CA VAL A 128 11.74 -9.53 3.23
C VAL A 128 12.36 -10.54 2.27
N ILE A 129 12.94 -11.61 2.79
CA ILE A 129 13.50 -12.69 1.97
C ILE A 129 12.48 -13.81 1.85
N ASP A 130 11.85 -13.92 0.68
CA ASP A 130 10.73 -14.83 0.43
C ASP A 130 10.67 -15.39 -1.01
N HIS A 131 11.42 -14.83 -1.96
CA HIS A 131 11.45 -15.28 -3.36
C HIS A 131 12.52 -16.36 -3.63
N SER A 132 13.31 -16.75 -2.62
CA SER A 132 14.40 -17.70 -2.76
C SER A 132 14.03 -19.17 -2.54
N ILE A 133 12.99 -19.46 -1.75
CA ILE A 133 12.57 -20.83 -1.45
C ILE A 133 11.87 -21.47 -2.64
N GLN A 134 12.10 -22.77 -2.85
CA GLN A 134 11.47 -23.56 -3.90
C GLN A 134 10.82 -24.81 -3.30
N VAL A 135 9.79 -25.32 -3.98
CA VAL A 135 9.14 -26.58 -3.60
C VAL A 135 9.90 -27.76 -4.23
N ASP A 136 11.14 -27.99 -3.78
CA ASP A 136 11.95 -29.15 -4.21
C ASP A 136 11.39 -30.47 -3.65
N PHE A 137 10.91 -30.42 -2.40
CA PHE A 137 10.25 -31.51 -1.72
C PHE A 137 8.84 -31.09 -1.27
N ALA A 138 7.90 -32.03 -1.35
CA ALA A 138 6.52 -31.85 -0.88
C ALA A 138 6.00 -33.15 -0.26
N ARG A 139 4.92 -33.05 0.54
CA ARG A 139 4.15 -34.18 1.08
C ARG A 139 4.96 -35.17 1.94
N THR A 140 5.98 -34.68 2.64
CA THR A 140 6.78 -35.42 3.63
C THR A 140 7.00 -34.55 4.87
N PRO A 141 7.13 -35.13 6.08
CA PRO A 141 7.28 -34.35 7.32
C PRO A 141 8.53 -33.46 7.35
N ASP A 142 9.58 -33.83 6.62
CA ASP A 142 10.86 -33.12 6.54
C ASP A 142 11.00 -32.22 5.30
N ALA A 143 9.94 -32.07 4.50
CA ALA A 143 9.97 -31.27 3.27
C ALA A 143 10.36 -29.81 3.52
N LEU A 144 9.81 -29.18 4.57
CA LEU A 144 10.12 -27.80 4.91
C LEU A 144 11.60 -27.61 5.21
N GLN A 145 12.17 -28.46 6.07
CA GLN A 145 13.58 -28.37 6.43
C GLN A 145 14.47 -28.56 5.21
N LYS A 146 14.20 -29.58 4.38
CA LYS A 146 14.97 -29.84 3.16
C LYS A 146 14.93 -28.67 2.17
N ASN A 147 13.77 -28.05 2.00
CA ASN A 147 13.64 -26.89 1.11
C ASN A 147 14.40 -25.68 1.67
N GLN A 148 14.38 -25.45 3.00
CA GLN A 148 15.14 -24.38 3.66
C GLN A 148 16.66 -24.60 3.60
N ASP A 149 17.12 -25.85 3.76
CA ASP A 149 18.52 -26.21 3.64
C ASP A 149 19.04 -25.92 2.22
N LEU A 150 18.28 -26.34 1.19
CA LEU A 150 18.59 -26.06 -0.21
C LEU A 150 18.52 -24.56 -0.56
N GLU A 151 17.54 -23.84 -0.01
CA GLU A 151 17.43 -22.39 -0.16
C GLU A 151 18.71 -21.70 0.33
N PHE A 152 19.21 -22.08 1.51
CA PHE A 152 20.41 -21.50 2.09
C PHE A 152 21.68 -21.87 1.32
N GLU A 153 21.79 -23.13 0.89
CA GLU A 153 22.92 -23.60 0.06
C GLU A 153 23.00 -22.82 -1.25
N ARG A 154 21.87 -22.68 -1.96
CA ARG A 154 21.81 -22.02 -3.28
C ARG A 154 22.02 -20.52 -3.21
N ASN A 155 21.63 -19.87 -2.10
CA ASN A 155 21.59 -18.41 -1.99
C ASN A 155 22.57 -17.84 -0.96
N HIS A 156 23.56 -18.62 -0.53
CA HIS A 156 24.49 -18.25 0.54
C HIS A 156 25.15 -16.87 0.34
N GLU A 157 25.63 -16.58 -0.87
CA GLU A 157 26.26 -15.30 -1.21
C GLU A 157 25.26 -14.14 -1.11
N ARG A 158 24.06 -14.28 -1.70
CA ARG A 158 23.00 -13.27 -1.67
C ARG A 158 22.59 -12.94 -0.23
N PHE A 159 22.42 -13.96 0.61
CA PHE A 159 22.04 -13.76 2.02
C PHE A 159 23.16 -13.12 2.83
N THR A 160 24.41 -13.48 2.57
CA THR A 160 25.56 -12.85 3.21
C THR A 160 25.68 -11.37 2.81
N PHE A 161 25.45 -11.06 1.54
CA PHE A 161 25.45 -9.70 1.02
C PHE A 161 24.32 -8.85 1.61
N LEU A 162 23.08 -9.35 1.63
CA LEU A 162 21.95 -8.67 2.28
C LEU A 162 22.20 -8.45 3.77
N LYS A 163 22.72 -9.46 4.48
CA LYS A 163 23.09 -9.36 5.90
C LYS A 163 24.17 -8.29 6.15
N TRP A 164 25.09 -8.09 5.21
CA TRP A 164 26.01 -6.95 5.25
C TRP A 164 25.25 -5.63 5.06
N GLY A 165 24.35 -5.54 4.07
CA GLY A 165 23.52 -4.36 3.80
C GLY A 165 22.74 -3.88 5.03
N ALA A 166 22.08 -4.80 5.74
CA ALA A 166 21.37 -4.49 6.99
C ALA A 166 22.24 -3.82 8.07
N LYS A 167 23.56 -4.07 8.05
CA LYS A 167 24.52 -3.48 9.00
C LYS A 167 25.17 -2.21 8.45
N ALA A 168 25.33 -2.13 7.13
CA ALA A 168 26.01 -1.04 6.45
C ALA A 168 25.12 0.20 6.28
N PHE A 169 23.79 0.02 6.27
CA PHE A 169 22.81 1.09 6.08
C PHE A 169 21.90 1.26 7.30
N ASN A 170 21.68 2.50 7.72
CA ASN A 170 20.67 2.83 8.72
C ASN A 170 19.27 2.74 8.12
N ASN A 171 18.26 2.55 8.96
CA ASN A 171 16.84 2.41 8.58
C ASN A 171 16.54 1.21 7.67
N MET A 172 17.47 0.28 7.50
CA MET A 172 17.27 -0.95 6.74
C MET A 172 17.01 -2.13 7.69
N LEU A 173 15.79 -2.66 7.67
CA LEU A 173 15.42 -3.88 8.36
C LEU A 173 15.41 -5.03 7.36
N ILE A 174 16.02 -6.17 7.72
CA ILE A 174 15.92 -7.40 6.92
C ILE A 174 15.22 -8.48 7.72
N VAL A 175 14.10 -8.94 7.17
CA VAL A 175 13.38 -10.12 7.66
C VAL A 175 14.02 -11.36 7.02
N PRO A 176 14.53 -12.31 7.83
CA PRO A 176 15.31 -13.45 7.33
C PRO A 176 14.44 -14.48 6.57
N PRO A 177 15.07 -15.39 5.81
CA PRO A 177 14.36 -16.46 5.11
C PRO A 177 13.51 -17.31 6.06
N GLY A 178 12.39 -17.84 5.55
CA GLY A 178 11.49 -18.69 6.33
C GLY A 178 10.55 -17.95 7.30
N SER A 179 10.49 -16.61 7.24
CA SER A 179 9.62 -15.80 8.12
C SER A 179 8.23 -15.53 7.56
N GLY A 180 7.95 -15.93 6.31
CA GLY A 180 6.71 -15.64 5.61
C GLY A 180 6.94 -14.91 4.28
N ILE A 181 5.85 -14.43 3.68
CA ILE A 181 5.86 -13.72 2.39
C ILE A 181 5.72 -12.22 2.64
N VAL A 182 6.39 -11.39 1.83
CA VAL A 182 6.56 -9.94 2.00
C VAL A 182 5.26 -9.22 2.35
N HIS A 183 4.17 -9.49 1.64
CA HIS A 183 2.90 -8.79 1.84
C HIS A 183 2.14 -9.24 3.09
N GLN A 184 2.24 -10.52 3.44
CA GLN A 184 1.63 -11.03 4.67
C GLN A 184 2.41 -10.54 5.90
N VAL A 185 3.74 -10.59 5.86
CA VAL A 185 4.60 -10.01 6.90
C VAL A 185 4.37 -8.50 7.00
N ASN A 186 4.12 -7.82 5.89
CA ASN A 186 3.76 -6.41 5.89
C ASN A 186 2.45 -6.17 6.65
N LEU A 187 1.39 -6.91 6.31
CA LEU A 187 0.07 -6.78 6.94
C LEU A 187 0.12 -7.10 8.44
N GLU A 188 0.76 -8.21 8.80
CA GLU A 188 0.75 -8.75 10.15
C GLU A 188 1.80 -8.14 11.08
N TYR A 189 2.89 -7.56 10.56
CA TYR A 189 4.02 -7.09 11.38
C TYR A 189 4.54 -5.69 11.00
N LEU A 190 4.85 -5.43 9.73
CA LEU A 190 5.54 -4.20 9.32
C LEU A 190 4.60 -3.00 9.11
N ALA A 191 3.30 -3.16 9.00
CA ALA A 191 2.38 -2.04 8.83
C ALA A 191 2.28 -1.22 10.13
N ARG A 192 2.47 0.10 10.01
CA ARG A 192 2.39 1.03 11.14
C ARG A 192 1.00 1.66 11.24
N VAL A 193 0.28 1.75 10.13
CA VAL A 193 -1.03 2.44 9.93
C VAL A 193 -0.95 3.95 10.18
N VAL A 194 -0.40 4.38 11.31
CA VAL A 194 -0.06 5.78 11.59
C VAL A 194 1.34 5.82 12.19
N PHE A 195 2.23 6.59 11.58
CA PHE A 195 3.56 6.86 12.07
C PHE A 195 3.55 7.89 13.20
N THR A 196 4.59 7.84 14.03
CA THR A 196 4.98 8.95 14.91
C THR A 196 6.41 9.34 14.53
N GLY A 197 6.55 10.44 13.80
CA GLY A 197 7.85 10.92 13.33
C GLY A 197 8.55 11.85 14.32
N LYS A 198 9.41 12.71 13.76
CA LYS A 198 10.13 13.74 14.51
C LYS A 198 9.16 14.68 15.22
N ASP A 199 9.55 15.17 16.39
CA ASP A 199 8.76 16.08 17.24
C ASP A 199 7.35 15.56 17.57
N SER A 200 7.19 14.23 17.60
CA SER A 200 5.92 13.53 17.84
C SER A 200 4.81 13.87 16.84
N VAL A 201 5.18 14.29 15.62
CA VAL A 201 4.22 14.53 14.53
C VAL A 201 3.71 13.19 14.00
N MET A 202 2.39 13.00 14.04
CA MET A 202 1.71 11.82 13.55
C MET A 202 1.21 12.01 12.12
N TYR A 203 1.29 10.97 11.31
CA TYR A 203 0.90 10.96 9.89
C TYR A 203 0.59 9.54 9.40
N PRO A 204 -0.19 9.37 8.32
CA PRO A 204 -0.59 8.06 7.83
C PRO A 204 0.62 7.25 7.36
N ASP A 205 0.60 5.94 7.57
CA ASP A 205 1.51 5.01 6.91
C ASP A 205 1.21 4.98 5.42
N THR A 206 2.26 5.08 4.62
CA THR A 206 2.23 4.93 3.18
C THR A 206 3.49 4.23 2.72
N VAL A 207 3.38 3.39 1.69
CA VAL A 207 4.49 2.54 1.26
C VAL A 207 4.52 2.39 -0.24
N VAL A 208 5.72 2.48 -0.81
CA VAL A 208 5.99 1.92 -2.14
C VAL A 208 6.89 0.71 -2.00
N GLY A 209 6.71 -0.26 -2.88
CA GLY A 209 7.53 -1.47 -2.84
C GLY A 209 7.97 -1.95 -4.20
N THR A 210 9.07 -2.69 -4.23
CA THR A 210 9.64 -3.25 -5.46
C THR A 210 8.94 -4.55 -5.88
N ASP A 211 7.64 -4.61 -5.61
CA ASP A 211 6.74 -5.73 -5.90
C ASP A 211 5.35 -5.17 -6.24
N SER A 212 4.75 -5.64 -7.33
CA SER A 212 3.46 -5.15 -7.83
C SER A 212 2.32 -5.29 -6.82
N HIS A 213 2.36 -6.35 -6.02
CA HIS A 213 1.30 -6.72 -5.06
C HIS A 213 1.48 -6.02 -3.72
N THR A 214 2.41 -5.06 -3.61
CA THR A 214 2.49 -4.12 -2.46
C THR A 214 1.12 -3.47 -2.18
N THR A 215 0.25 -3.40 -3.20
CA THR A 215 -1.13 -2.97 -3.08
C THR A 215 -1.97 -3.76 -2.07
N MET A 216 -1.58 -4.98 -1.67
CA MET A 216 -2.27 -5.78 -0.66
C MET A 216 -2.48 -5.00 0.65
N ILE A 217 -1.53 -4.13 1.02
CA ILE A 217 -1.61 -3.36 2.26
C ILE A 217 -2.73 -2.30 2.27
N ASN A 218 -3.24 -1.93 1.09
CA ASN A 218 -4.36 -1.01 0.97
C ASN A 218 -5.65 -1.58 1.62
N GLY A 219 -5.74 -2.90 1.83
CA GLY A 219 -6.81 -3.55 2.57
C GLY A 219 -6.85 -3.20 4.07
N LEU A 220 -5.73 -2.72 4.62
CA LEU A 220 -5.60 -2.22 6.00
C LEU A 220 -5.66 -0.68 6.08
N GLY A 221 -5.93 0.00 4.95
CA GLY A 221 -6.00 1.46 4.89
C GLY A 221 -4.65 2.17 4.86
N VAL A 222 -3.57 1.45 4.57
CA VAL A 222 -2.25 2.01 4.28
C VAL A 222 -2.15 2.24 2.77
N LEU A 223 -1.94 3.47 2.32
CA LEU A 223 -1.86 3.76 0.89
C LEU A 223 -0.50 3.28 0.34
N GLY A 224 -0.52 2.32 -0.57
CA GLY A 224 0.71 1.81 -1.18
C GLY A 224 0.55 1.00 -2.46
N TRP A 225 1.62 0.94 -3.25
CA TRP A 225 1.65 0.28 -4.55
C TRP A 225 3.07 -0.13 -4.96
N GLY A 226 3.14 -0.95 -6.01
CA GLY A 226 4.41 -1.41 -6.58
C GLY A 226 5.06 -0.37 -7.50
N VAL A 227 6.38 -0.23 -7.40
CA VAL A 227 7.23 0.62 -8.24
C VAL A 227 8.47 -0.15 -8.70
N GLY A 228 9.26 0.40 -9.62
CA GLY A 228 10.55 -0.16 -9.98
C GLY A 228 11.62 0.04 -8.88
N GLY A 229 12.73 -0.70 -8.99
CA GLY A 229 13.85 -0.59 -8.04
C GLY A 229 14.44 0.81 -7.98
N ILE A 230 14.62 1.45 -9.14
CA ILE A 230 15.18 2.81 -9.25
C ILE A 230 14.27 3.83 -8.55
N GLU A 231 12.95 3.75 -8.75
CA GLU A 231 12.01 4.64 -8.04
C GLU A 231 12.05 4.41 -6.53
N ALA A 232 12.11 3.15 -6.08
CA ALA A 232 12.24 2.83 -4.66
C ALA A 232 13.55 3.36 -4.05
N GLU A 233 14.67 3.26 -4.76
CA GLU A 233 15.97 3.83 -4.38
C GLU A 233 15.94 5.35 -4.31
N ALA A 234 15.34 6.01 -5.30
CA ALA A 234 15.18 7.45 -5.31
C ALA A 234 14.37 7.92 -4.09
N VAL A 235 13.30 7.21 -3.74
CA VAL A 235 12.51 7.46 -2.52
C VAL A 235 13.33 7.25 -1.26
N MET A 236 14.09 6.16 -1.19
CA MET A 236 15.00 5.91 -0.06
C MET A 236 16.05 7.03 0.08
N LEU A 237 16.45 7.69 -0.99
CA LEU A 237 17.35 8.85 -0.98
C LEU A 237 16.62 10.20 -0.81
N GLY A 238 15.31 10.19 -0.66
CA GLY A 238 14.48 11.35 -0.34
C GLY A 238 13.92 12.12 -1.51
N GLN A 239 13.95 11.56 -2.71
CA GLN A 239 13.17 12.07 -3.84
C GLN A 239 11.68 11.77 -3.62
N SER A 240 10.84 12.72 -3.99
CA SER A 240 9.41 12.46 -4.15
C SER A 240 9.14 11.70 -5.44
N ILE A 241 8.16 10.81 -5.43
CA ILE A 241 7.60 10.21 -6.63
C ILE A 241 6.84 11.30 -7.39
N SER A 242 7.04 11.40 -8.70
CA SER A 242 6.16 12.18 -9.58
C SER A 242 5.04 11.26 -10.08
N MET A 243 3.80 11.69 -9.93
CA MET A 243 2.64 10.96 -10.46
C MET A 243 1.57 11.92 -10.95
N LEU A 244 0.74 11.47 -11.89
CA LEU A 244 -0.47 12.19 -12.22
C LEU A 244 -1.48 12.07 -11.07
N LEU A 245 -2.14 13.18 -10.76
CA LEU A 245 -3.25 13.22 -9.82
C LEU A 245 -4.35 12.27 -10.31
N PRO A 246 -4.63 11.16 -9.59
CA PRO A 246 -5.41 10.08 -10.15
C PRO A 246 -6.92 10.37 -10.05
N GLU A 247 -7.67 9.91 -11.05
CA GLU A 247 -9.10 9.69 -10.88
C GLU A 247 -9.34 8.60 -9.80
N VAL A 248 -10.45 8.69 -9.08
CA VAL A 248 -10.83 7.72 -8.03
C VAL A 248 -12.22 7.15 -8.35
N ILE A 249 -12.23 5.85 -8.66
CA ILE A 249 -13.46 5.07 -8.88
C ILE A 249 -13.97 4.57 -7.52
N GLY A 250 -15.16 5.01 -7.14
CA GLY A 250 -15.86 4.52 -5.95
C GLY A 250 -16.48 3.16 -6.24
N TYR A 251 -16.04 2.10 -5.54
CA TYR A 251 -16.57 0.75 -5.71
C TYR A 251 -17.47 0.35 -4.52
N LYS A 252 -18.78 0.47 -4.72
CA LYS A 252 -19.80 0.24 -3.69
C LYS A 252 -20.10 -1.24 -3.52
N LEU A 253 -19.81 -1.78 -2.35
CA LEU A 253 -20.23 -3.12 -1.94
C LEU A 253 -21.50 -3.03 -1.10
N TYR A 254 -22.49 -3.85 -1.42
CA TYR A 254 -23.75 -3.97 -0.67
C TYR A 254 -24.28 -5.40 -0.74
N GLY A 255 -25.30 -5.71 0.07
CA GLY A 255 -25.77 -7.08 0.24
C GLY A 255 -24.83 -7.89 1.13
N SER A 256 -24.95 -9.21 1.08
CA SER A 256 -24.15 -10.15 1.86
C SER A 256 -23.68 -11.30 0.97
N LEU A 257 -22.46 -11.81 1.23
CA LEU A 257 -21.97 -13.01 0.57
C LEU A 257 -22.82 -14.22 0.97
N ASP A 258 -23.02 -15.13 0.02
CA ASP A 258 -23.58 -16.45 0.32
C ASP A 258 -22.58 -17.28 1.16
N GLN A 259 -23.09 -18.16 2.02
CA GLN A 259 -22.25 -18.99 2.91
C GLN A 259 -21.25 -19.92 2.19
N TYR A 260 -21.49 -20.23 0.92
CA TYR A 260 -20.61 -21.07 0.10
C TYR A 260 -19.61 -20.26 -0.74
N VAL A 261 -19.61 -18.94 -0.59
CA VAL A 261 -18.74 -18.02 -1.32
C VAL A 261 -17.56 -17.62 -0.44
N THR A 262 -16.37 -17.64 -1.04
CA THR A 262 -15.10 -17.32 -0.39
C THR A 262 -14.60 -15.92 -0.75
N SER A 263 -13.60 -15.43 -0.04
CA SER A 263 -12.85 -14.21 -0.39
C SER A 263 -12.26 -14.28 -1.81
N THR A 264 -11.80 -15.45 -2.23
CA THR A 264 -11.30 -15.73 -3.58
C THR A 264 -12.37 -15.49 -4.63
N ASP A 265 -13.59 -15.97 -4.41
CA ASP A 265 -14.70 -15.79 -5.35
C ASP A 265 -15.07 -14.31 -5.52
N LEU A 266 -15.06 -13.57 -4.41
CA LEU A 266 -15.29 -12.13 -4.41
C LEU A 266 -14.21 -11.39 -5.20
N VAL A 267 -12.92 -11.65 -4.93
CA VAL A 267 -11.84 -10.96 -5.64
C VAL A 267 -11.81 -11.31 -7.13
N LEU A 268 -12.09 -12.55 -7.52
CA LEU A 268 -12.15 -12.91 -8.95
C LEU A 268 -13.32 -12.21 -9.65
N THR A 269 -14.44 -12.02 -8.95
CA THR A 269 -15.60 -11.26 -9.46
C THR A 269 -15.25 -9.78 -9.65
N ILE A 270 -14.65 -9.16 -8.64
CA ILE A 270 -14.20 -7.76 -8.68
C ILE A 270 -13.13 -7.56 -9.75
N THR A 271 -12.14 -8.45 -9.85
CA THR A 271 -11.05 -8.39 -10.83
C THR A 271 -11.59 -8.40 -12.25
N LYS A 272 -12.52 -9.31 -12.58
CA LYS A 272 -13.17 -9.34 -13.88
C LYS A 272 -13.94 -8.05 -14.17
N HIS A 273 -14.71 -7.56 -13.19
CA HIS A 273 -15.54 -6.37 -13.36
C HIS A 273 -14.71 -5.10 -13.58
N LEU A 274 -13.73 -4.84 -12.71
CA LEU A 274 -12.83 -3.68 -12.82
C LEU A 274 -11.98 -3.73 -14.08
N ARG A 275 -11.55 -4.93 -14.52
CA ARG A 275 -10.84 -5.08 -15.79
C ARG A 275 -11.71 -4.70 -17.00
N GLN A 276 -13.01 -5.04 -16.98
CA GLN A 276 -13.96 -4.64 -18.02
C GLN A 276 -14.25 -3.13 -17.99
N LEU A 277 -14.26 -2.54 -16.81
CA LEU A 277 -14.46 -1.10 -16.63
C LEU A 277 -13.29 -0.26 -17.15
N GLY A 278 -12.06 -0.79 -17.08
CA GLY A 278 -10.85 -0.11 -17.56
C GLY A 278 -10.33 0.94 -16.57
N VAL A 279 -9.79 0.48 -15.45
CA VAL A 279 -9.31 1.33 -14.34
C VAL A 279 -7.80 1.60 -14.35
N VAL A 280 -7.15 1.47 -15.51
CA VAL A 280 -5.70 1.63 -15.64
C VAL A 280 -5.26 3.05 -15.26
N GLY A 281 -4.27 3.16 -14.36
CA GLY A 281 -3.74 4.43 -13.89
C GLY A 281 -4.66 5.18 -12.91
N LYS A 282 -5.80 4.60 -12.54
CA LYS A 282 -6.78 5.18 -11.60
C LYS A 282 -6.62 4.55 -10.23
N PHE A 283 -7.18 5.22 -9.23
CA PHE A 283 -7.40 4.65 -7.91
C PHE A 283 -8.80 4.02 -7.87
N VAL A 284 -8.94 2.91 -7.15
CA VAL A 284 -10.23 2.33 -6.78
C VAL A 284 -10.36 2.45 -5.27
N GLU A 285 -11.43 3.06 -4.77
CA GLU A 285 -11.71 3.19 -3.34
C GLU A 285 -13.02 2.48 -3.00
N PHE A 286 -12.95 1.49 -2.11
CA PHE A 286 -14.08 0.66 -1.74
C PHE A 286 -14.93 1.33 -0.66
N TYR A 287 -16.25 1.25 -0.80
CA TYR A 287 -17.20 1.84 0.15
C TYR A 287 -18.52 1.08 0.18
N GLY A 288 -19.46 1.54 1.02
CA GLY A 288 -20.78 0.95 1.17
C GLY A 288 -20.88 -0.10 2.28
N PRO A 289 -22.12 -0.47 2.66
CA PRO A 289 -22.38 -1.28 3.85
C PRO A 289 -21.80 -2.70 3.76
N GLY A 290 -21.60 -3.23 2.54
CA GLY A 290 -21.00 -4.55 2.34
C GLY A 290 -19.53 -4.62 2.80
N VAL A 291 -18.82 -3.48 2.85
CA VAL A 291 -17.42 -3.45 3.32
C VAL A 291 -17.31 -3.75 4.82
N ALA A 292 -18.32 -3.35 5.60
CA ALA A 292 -18.35 -3.60 7.05
C ALA A 292 -18.50 -5.10 7.38
N ALA A 293 -18.89 -5.94 6.43
CA ALA A 293 -18.94 -7.39 6.60
C ALA A 293 -17.63 -8.10 6.23
N LEU A 294 -16.68 -7.39 5.59
CA LEU A 294 -15.42 -7.97 5.13
C LEU A 294 -14.34 -7.84 6.20
N SER A 295 -13.67 -8.96 6.50
CA SER A 295 -12.48 -8.98 7.35
C SER A 295 -11.30 -8.27 6.66
N ILE A 296 -10.25 -7.93 7.41
CA ILE A 296 -9.02 -7.38 6.80
C ILE A 296 -8.38 -8.37 5.82
N ALA A 297 -8.47 -9.68 6.07
CA ALA A 297 -7.98 -10.68 5.13
C ALA A 297 -8.75 -10.64 3.79
N ASP A 298 -10.07 -10.45 3.82
CA ASP A 298 -10.89 -10.31 2.61
C ASP A 298 -10.53 -9.04 1.84
N ARG A 299 -10.40 -7.91 2.54
CA ARG A 299 -10.02 -6.62 1.95
C ARG A 299 -8.62 -6.68 1.34
N ALA A 300 -7.66 -7.25 2.06
CA ALA A 300 -6.29 -7.45 1.59
C ALA A 300 -6.26 -8.37 0.37
N THR A 301 -7.09 -9.41 0.32
CA THR A 301 -7.22 -10.29 -0.86
C THR A 301 -7.68 -9.50 -2.09
N ILE A 302 -8.67 -8.60 -1.94
CA ILE A 302 -9.17 -7.74 -3.01
C ILE A 302 -8.11 -6.73 -3.46
N ALA A 303 -7.46 -6.08 -2.50
CA ALA A 303 -6.43 -5.08 -2.74
C ALA A 303 -5.15 -5.68 -3.36
N ASN A 304 -4.83 -6.94 -3.03
CA ASN A 304 -3.71 -7.68 -3.59
C ASN A 304 -3.84 -7.81 -5.11
N MET A 305 -5.04 -8.09 -5.63
CA MET A 305 -5.24 -8.30 -7.07
C MET A 305 -5.30 -7.00 -7.91
N CYS A 306 -4.88 -5.87 -7.34
CA CYS A 306 -4.89 -4.56 -8.00
C CYS A 306 -4.12 -4.52 -9.33
N PRO A 307 -2.90 -5.09 -9.41
CA PRO A 307 -2.19 -5.19 -10.68
C PRO A 307 -2.97 -5.96 -11.76
N GLU A 308 -3.75 -6.97 -11.39
CA GLU A 308 -4.51 -7.80 -12.32
C GLU A 308 -5.73 -7.07 -12.93
N TYR A 309 -6.42 -6.22 -12.17
CA TYR A 309 -7.47 -5.35 -12.74
C TYR A 309 -6.94 -4.02 -13.29
N GLY A 310 -5.69 -3.69 -13.02
CA GLY A 310 -4.92 -2.63 -13.67
C GLY A 310 -4.93 -1.27 -12.94
N ALA A 311 -5.63 -1.14 -11.81
CA ALA A 311 -5.59 0.09 -11.03
C ALA A 311 -4.21 0.26 -10.36
N THR A 312 -3.90 1.50 -9.99
CA THR A 312 -2.68 1.80 -9.21
C THR A 312 -2.86 1.37 -7.75
N VAL A 313 -4.04 1.58 -7.18
CA VAL A 313 -4.40 1.17 -5.80
C VAL A 313 -5.85 0.68 -5.72
N GLY A 314 -6.09 -0.27 -4.82
CA GLY A 314 -7.41 -0.74 -4.40
C GLY A 314 -7.59 -0.49 -2.90
N PHE A 315 -8.14 0.67 -2.54
CA PHE A 315 -8.07 1.26 -1.21
C PHE A 315 -9.29 0.99 -0.33
N PHE A 316 -9.03 0.52 0.89
CA PHE A 316 -10.03 0.37 1.95
C PHE A 316 -9.65 1.28 3.12
N PRO A 317 -10.29 2.46 3.25
CA PRO A 317 -10.07 3.35 4.40
C PRO A 317 -10.16 2.63 5.75
N VAL A 318 -9.33 3.07 6.71
CA VAL A 318 -9.27 2.50 8.07
C VAL A 318 -10.62 2.68 8.77
N ASP A 319 -11.19 1.60 9.28
CA ASP A 319 -12.42 1.60 10.09
C ASP A 319 -12.22 0.84 11.41
N GLU A 320 -13.31 0.60 12.14
CA GLU A 320 -13.28 -0.15 13.41
C GLU A 320 -12.75 -1.58 13.24
N ILE A 321 -13.01 -2.24 12.10
CA ILE A 321 -12.49 -3.59 11.81
C ILE A 321 -10.97 -3.54 11.62
N SER A 322 -10.44 -2.50 10.97
CA SER A 322 -8.99 -2.29 10.89
C SER A 322 -8.37 -2.09 12.28
N ILE A 323 -9.00 -1.29 13.15
CA ILE A 323 -8.52 -1.08 14.54
C ILE A 323 -8.53 -2.39 15.33
N GLU A 324 -9.57 -3.21 15.17
CA GLU A 324 -9.66 -4.51 15.84
C GLU A 324 -8.61 -5.50 15.32
N TYR A 325 -8.34 -5.50 14.02
CA TYR A 325 -7.27 -6.31 13.44
C TYR A 325 -5.89 -5.95 14.01
N LEU A 326 -5.61 -4.68 14.30
CA LEU A 326 -4.38 -4.29 14.97
C LEU A 326 -4.27 -4.93 16.36
N ARG A 327 -5.37 -5.01 17.13
CA ARG A 327 -5.38 -5.73 18.42
C ARG A 327 -5.18 -7.23 18.24
N GLN A 328 -5.86 -7.84 17.26
CA GLN A 328 -5.75 -9.28 16.96
C GLN A 328 -4.33 -9.68 16.55
N THR A 329 -3.62 -8.80 15.83
CA THR A 329 -2.20 -8.97 15.46
C THR A 329 -1.22 -8.51 16.54
N ASN A 330 -1.70 -8.41 17.79
CA ASN A 330 -0.91 -8.13 18.98
C ASN A 330 -0.12 -6.80 18.90
N ARG A 331 -0.68 -5.79 18.22
CA ARG A 331 -0.17 -4.41 18.34
C ARG A 331 -0.44 -3.90 19.74
N ASP A 332 0.52 -3.15 20.29
CA ASP A 332 0.41 -2.57 21.62
C ASP A 332 -0.85 -1.70 21.79
N GLU A 333 -1.58 -1.84 22.89
CA GLU A 333 -2.86 -1.14 23.09
C GLU A 333 -2.68 0.39 23.19
N GLN A 334 -1.53 0.88 23.67
CA GLN A 334 -1.25 2.32 23.63
C GLN A 334 -1.03 2.79 22.18
N GLN A 335 -0.43 1.95 21.34
CA GLN A 335 -0.35 2.18 19.90
C GLN A 335 -1.72 2.22 19.23
N VAL A 336 -2.60 1.27 19.52
CA VAL A 336 -3.93 1.24 18.92
C VAL A 336 -4.73 2.50 19.30
N LYS A 337 -4.72 2.89 20.58
CA LYS A 337 -5.41 4.10 21.05
C LYS A 337 -4.91 5.39 20.38
N ARG A 338 -3.59 5.55 20.19
CA ARG A 338 -3.05 6.74 19.50
C ARG A 338 -3.43 6.76 18.02
N ILE A 339 -3.43 5.61 17.35
CA ILE A 339 -3.84 5.48 15.95
C ILE A 339 -5.31 5.91 15.80
N GLU A 340 -6.18 5.36 16.64
CA GLU A 340 -7.61 5.68 16.62
C GLU A 340 -7.88 7.16 16.90
N ALA A 341 -7.21 7.74 17.90
CA ALA A 341 -7.33 9.15 18.23
C ALA A 341 -6.88 10.07 17.08
N TYR A 342 -5.76 9.75 16.44
CA TYR A 342 -5.27 10.48 15.26
C TYR A 342 -6.28 10.43 14.10
N LEU A 343 -6.77 9.23 13.75
CA LEU A 343 -7.69 9.06 12.62
C LEU A 343 -9.04 9.74 12.87
N LYS A 344 -9.52 9.76 14.12
CA LYS A 344 -10.70 10.55 14.52
C LYS A 344 -10.44 12.04 14.38
N ALA A 345 -9.31 12.53 14.89
CA ALA A 345 -8.95 13.95 14.85
C ALA A 345 -8.77 14.49 13.42
N THR A 346 -8.33 13.65 12.47
CA THR A 346 -8.15 14.01 11.06
C THR A 346 -9.35 13.67 10.17
N LYS A 347 -10.45 13.15 10.72
CA LYS A 347 -11.60 12.61 9.96
C LYS A 347 -11.20 11.55 8.92
N GLN A 348 -10.21 10.72 9.24
CA GLN A 348 -9.73 9.61 8.41
C GLN A 348 -10.16 8.23 8.94
N LEU A 349 -10.86 8.17 10.08
CA LEU A 349 -11.53 6.94 10.54
C LEU A 349 -12.89 6.81 9.85
N ARG A 350 -13.06 5.74 9.08
CA ARG A 350 -14.24 5.49 8.26
C ARG A 350 -15.32 4.74 9.03
N ASN A 351 -16.58 5.12 8.78
CA ASN A 351 -17.75 4.33 9.12
C ASN A 351 -18.49 3.97 7.82
N TYR A 352 -18.41 2.70 7.40
CA TYR A 352 -19.03 2.21 6.17
C TYR A 352 -20.55 2.00 6.29
N SER A 353 -21.11 2.01 7.51
CA SER A 353 -22.51 1.67 7.77
C SER A 353 -23.47 2.86 7.70
N SER A 354 -23.00 4.08 7.95
CA SER A 354 -23.88 5.25 8.05
C SER A 354 -24.08 6.03 6.75
N GLY A 355 -23.24 5.84 5.73
CA GLY A 355 -23.30 6.59 4.45
C GLY A 355 -23.04 8.10 4.55
N ASP A 356 -23.16 8.70 5.73
CA ASP A 356 -23.10 10.14 6.02
C ASP A 356 -21.76 10.81 5.67
N ASN A 357 -20.73 10.02 5.34
CA ASN A 357 -19.38 10.50 5.01
C ASN A 357 -18.82 9.85 3.73
N ASP A 358 -19.69 9.42 2.82
CA ASP A 358 -19.26 8.91 1.51
C ASP A 358 -18.55 10.04 0.72
N PRO A 359 -17.30 9.81 0.25
CA PRO A 359 -16.61 10.79 -0.59
C PRO A 359 -17.31 11.03 -1.92
N VAL A 360 -16.94 12.13 -2.58
CA VAL A 360 -17.33 12.37 -3.97
C VAL A 360 -16.30 11.70 -4.87
N PHE A 361 -16.69 10.62 -5.54
CA PHE A 361 -15.83 9.89 -6.48
C PHE A 361 -15.92 10.45 -7.91
N THR A 362 -14.97 10.08 -8.77
CA THR A 362 -15.01 10.41 -10.21
C THR A 362 -16.18 9.71 -10.90
N GLN A 363 -16.33 8.43 -10.57
CA GLN A 363 -17.36 7.54 -11.05
C GLN A 363 -17.67 6.54 -9.94
N GLU A 364 -18.94 6.16 -9.81
CA GLU A 364 -19.38 5.13 -8.89
C GLU A 364 -19.76 3.86 -9.65
N VAL A 365 -19.33 2.72 -9.12
CA VAL A 365 -19.67 1.38 -9.61
C VAL A 365 -20.10 0.55 -8.41
N SER A 366 -21.06 -0.35 -8.60
CA SER A 366 -21.60 -1.14 -7.50
C SER A 366 -21.55 -2.64 -7.76
N LEU A 367 -21.45 -3.42 -6.68
CA LEU A 367 -21.52 -4.87 -6.69
C LEU A 367 -22.41 -5.34 -5.54
N ASP A 368 -23.47 -6.06 -5.90
CA ASP A 368 -24.26 -6.83 -4.94
C ASP A 368 -23.51 -8.11 -4.59
N LEU A 369 -23.11 -8.25 -3.32
CA LEU A 369 -22.40 -9.42 -2.81
C LEU A 369 -23.21 -10.71 -2.96
N ALA A 370 -24.54 -10.63 -3.04
CA ALA A 370 -25.40 -11.81 -3.26
C ALA A 370 -25.28 -12.38 -4.69
N THR A 371 -24.72 -11.62 -5.63
CA THR A 371 -24.51 -12.07 -7.02
C THR A 371 -23.19 -12.82 -7.21
N VAL A 372 -22.34 -12.83 -6.20
CA VAL A 372 -21.07 -13.56 -6.21
C VAL A 372 -21.37 -15.04 -6.11
N VAL A 373 -20.73 -15.84 -6.97
CA VAL A 373 -20.85 -17.30 -6.97
C VAL A 373 -19.46 -17.93 -6.98
N SER A 374 -19.36 -19.13 -6.44
CA SER A 374 -18.12 -19.91 -6.43
C SER A 374 -17.54 -20.01 -7.84
N SER A 375 -16.27 -19.66 -7.98
CA SER A 375 -15.60 -19.49 -9.27
C SER A 375 -14.11 -19.78 -9.21
N VAL A 376 -13.56 -20.08 -10.38
CA VAL A 376 -12.13 -20.15 -10.65
C VAL A 376 -11.80 -19.16 -11.76
N SER A 377 -10.52 -18.83 -11.95
CA SER A 377 -10.08 -18.03 -13.10
C SER A 377 -9.04 -18.77 -13.92
N GLY A 378 -9.20 -18.78 -15.23
CA GLY A 378 -8.27 -19.45 -16.13
C GLY A 378 -8.88 -19.84 -17.48
N PRO A 379 -8.19 -20.70 -18.26
CA PRO A 379 -6.94 -21.38 -17.89
C PRO A 379 -5.68 -20.52 -18.10
N LYS A 380 -5.79 -19.31 -18.68
CA LYS A 380 -4.61 -18.52 -19.10
C LYS A 380 -4.46 -17.15 -18.43
N ARG A 381 -5.54 -16.53 -17.96
CA ARG A 381 -5.50 -15.17 -17.39
C ARG A 381 -6.28 -15.04 -16.09
N PRO A 382 -5.86 -14.17 -15.15
CA PRO A 382 -6.54 -13.98 -13.86
C PRO A 382 -7.98 -13.45 -13.96
N ASN A 383 -8.29 -12.70 -15.02
CA ASN A 383 -9.61 -12.11 -15.24
C ASN A 383 -10.58 -13.03 -16.03
N ASP A 384 -10.14 -14.22 -16.44
CA ASP A 384 -10.98 -15.22 -17.11
C ASP A 384 -11.80 -16.03 -16.09
N ARG A 385 -12.69 -15.34 -15.36
CA ARG A 385 -13.53 -15.95 -14.33
C ARG A 385 -14.58 -16.88 -14.93
N VAL A 386 -14.63 -18.11 -14.41
CA VAL A 386 -15.56 -19.18 -14.74
C VAL A 386 -16.24 -19.67 -13.46
N SER A 387 -17.58 -19.78 -13.45
CA SER A 387 -18.27 -20.36 -12.29
C SER A 387 -17.90 -21.84 -12.13
N VAL A 388 -17.78 -22.33 -10.88
CA VAL A 388 -17.48 -23.74 -10.62
C VAL A 388 -18.50 -24.67 -11.29
N SER A 389 -19.76 -24.26 -11.32
CA SER A 389 -20.85 -24.97 -12.02
C SER A 389 -20.63 -25.12 -13.53
N SER A 390 -19.91 -24.20 -14.17
CA SER A 390 -19.66 -24.17 -15.62
C SER A 390 -18.27 -24.67 -16.00
N MET A 391 -17.38 -24.89 -15.03
CA MET A 391 -15.96 -25.17 -15.26
C MET A 391 -15.72 -26.35 -16.21
N LYS A 392 -16.47 -27.45 -16.07
CA LYS A 392 -16.34 -28.62 -16.96
C LYS A 392 -16.70 -28.28 -18.40
N ALA A 393 -17.77 -27.51 -18.61
CA ALA A 393 -18.24 -27.14 -19.93
C ALA A 393 -17.29 -26.13 -20.60
N ASP A 394 -16.84 -25.14 -19.83
CA ASP A 394 -15.87 -24.14 -20.28
C ASP A 394 -14.54 -24.78 -20.71
N PHE A 395 -13.99 -25.67 -19.86
CA PHE A 395 -12.76 -26.39 -20.19
C PHE A 395 -12.90 -27.25 -21.45
N ALA A 396 -14.02 -27.97 -21.62
CA ALA A 396 -14.28 -28.76 -22.82
C ALA A 396 -14.33 -27.88 -24.08
N ALA A 397 -14.92 -26.69 -24.00
CA ALA A 397 -14.93 -25.73 -25.10
C ALA A 397 -13.51 -25.21 -25.41
N CYS A 398 -12.70 -24.94 -24.37
CA CYS A 398 -11.30 -24.50 -24.53
C CYS A 398 -10.43 -25.51 -25.29
N LEU A 399 -10.71 -26.82 -25.21
CA LEU A 399 -9.96 -27.85 -25.95
C LEU A 399 -10.05 -27.69 -27.48
N THR A 400 -11.16 -27.14 -27.98
CA THR A 400 -11.44 -26.97 -29.41
C THR A 400 -11.33 -25.54 -29.91
N ASN A 401 -11.14 -24.56 -29.01
CA ASN A 401 -11.01 -23.16 -29.40
C ASN A 401 -9.73 -22.95 -30.20
N LYS A 402 -9.86 -22.29 -31.36
CA LYS A 402 -8.70 -21.78 -32.11
C LYS A 402 -8.09 -20.65 -31.28
N VAL A 403 -6.81 -20.81 -30.94
CA VAL A 403 -6.02 -19.84 -30.16
C VAL A 403 -5.94 -18.50 -30.88
#